data_AF-A0A5Q0TM66-F1
#
_entry.id   AF-A0A5Q0TM66-F1
#
_cell.length_a   1.000
_cell.length_b   1.000
_cell.length_c   1.000
_cell.angle_alpha   90.00
_cell.angle_beta   90.00
_cell.angle_gamma   90.00
#
_symmetry.space_group_name_H-M   'P 1'
#
loop_
_entity.id
_entity.type
_entity.pdbx_description
1 polymer ?
#
loop_
_entity_poly.entity_id
_entity_poly.type
_entity_poly.pdbx_seq_one_letter_code
_entity_poly.pdbx_strand_id
1 'polypeptide(L)' 'MLQWTAAGDGARLSVLIHHTDAKREWAYDKNSPICQLDEALEEAQKGDWLVVDIKHDWNQIFHRVK' A
#
# COMPACT_ATOMS: atom_id res chain seq x y z
N MET A 1 2.36 -10.46 7.56
CA MET A 1 0.95 -10.72 7.16
C MET A 1 0.86 -11.07 5.69
N LEU A 2 1.19 -10.17 4.75
CA LEU A 2 1.13 -10.47 3.31
C LEU A 2 2.01 -11.66 2.87
N GLN A 3 3.21 -11.82 3.45
CA GLN A 3 4.05 -13.00 3.21
C GLN A 3 3.35 -14.32 3.56
N TRP A 4 2.60 -14.35 4.67
CA TRP A 4 1.87 -15.54 5.10
C TRP A 4 0.70 -15.85 4.16
N THR A 5 -0.01 -14.82 3.71
CA THR A 5 -1.10 -14.95 2.72
C THR A 5 -0.56 -15.42 1.36
N ALA A 6 0.61 -14.95 0.96
CA ALA A 6 1.25 -15.35 -0.30
C ALA A 6 1.79 -16.79 -0.27
N ALA A 7 2.15 -17.31 0.90
CA ALA A 7 2.85 -18.59 1.08
C ALA A 7 1.97 -19.87 1.03
N GLY A 8 0.64 -19.78 0.87
CA GLY A 8 -0.21 -20.98 0.72
C GLY A 8 -0.01 -21.71 -0.63
N ASP A 9 -0.94 -22.56 -1.09
CA ASP A 9 -1.07 -23.05 -2.50
C ASP A 9 -2.35 -22.53 -3.21
N GLY A 10 -2.28 -22.13 -4.50
CA GLY A 10 -3.40 -21.52 -5.25
C GLY A 10 -3.29 -20.01 -5.55
N ALA A 11 -4.30 -19.45 -6.23
CA ALA A 11 -4.33 -18.03 -6.61
C ALA A 11 -4.62 -17.14 -5.39
N ARG A 12 -3.79 -16.13 -5.14
CA ARG A 12 -4.01 -15.08 -4.14
C ARG A 12 -3.65 -13.72 -4.67
N LEU A 13 -4.23 -12.73 -3.99
CA LEU A 13 -4.03 -11.33 -4.24
C LEU A 13 -3.39 -10.71 -3.00
N SER A 14 -2.15 -10.25 -3.16
CA SER A 14 -1.45 -9.44 -2.16
C SER A 14 -1.35 -8.02 -2.71
N VAL A 15 -1.94 -7.07 -1.99
CA VAL A 15 -1.97 -5.65 -2.37
C VAL A 15 -1.41 -4.82 -1.23
N LEU A 16 -0.49 -3.93 -1.56
CA LEU A 16 0.05 -2.91 -0.69
C LEU A 16 -0.43 -1.55 -1.17
N ILE A 17 -0.94 -0.72 -0.27
CA ILE A 17 -1.36 0.64 -0.60
C ILE A 17 -0.28 1.61 -0.13
N HIS A 18 0.29 2.36 -1.07
CA HIS A 18 1.29 3.38 -0.82
C HIS A 18 0.60 4.74 -0.75
N HIS A 19 0.55 5.28 0.46
CA HIS A 19 -0.03 6.58 0.76
C HIS A 19 0.94 7.70 0.39
N THR A 20 0.92 8.12 -0.87
CA THR A 20 1.80 9.15 -1.45
C THR A 20 1.14 10.53 -1.57
N ASP A 21 -0.15 10.63 -1.25
CA ASP A 21 -0.93 11.83 -1.49
C ASP A 21 -1.11 12.68 -0.22
N ALA A 22 -0.19 13.60 0.04
CA ALA A 22 -0.26 14.53 1.17
C ALA A 22 -1.35 15.61 1.05
N LYS A 23 -2.02 15.72 -0.12
CA LYS A 23 -3.00 16.78 -0.39
C LYS A 23 -4.43 16.29 -0.18
N ARG A 24 -4.73 15.11 -0.70
CA ARG A 24 -6.05 14.48 -0.60
C ARG A 24 -6.12 13.51 0.58
N GLU A 25 -4.98 13.00 1.04
CA GLU A 25 -4.85 12.14 2.22
C GLU A 25 -3.57 12.51 3.01
N TRP A 26 -3.06 11.58 3.81
CA TRP A 26 -1.74 11.67 4.43
C TRP A 26 -0.69 11.03 3.52
N ALA A 27 0.50 11.62 3.45
CA ALA A 27 1.66 10.96 2.89
C ALA A 27 2.54 10.45 4.02
N TYR A 28 2.70 9.13 4.11
CA TYR A 28 3.66 8.52 5.03
C TYR A 28 4.45 7.44 4.29
N ASP A 29 5.77 7.53 4.44
CA ASP A 29 6.74 6.69 3.76
C ASP A 29 7.71 6.06 4.79
N LYS A 30 9.00 5.98 4.44
CA LYS A 30 10.08 5.48 5.29
C LYS A 30 10.35 6.35 6.53
N ASN A 31 10.06 7.64 6.49
CA ASN A 31 10.42 8.58 7.57
C ASN A 31 9.29 8.87 8.56
N SER A 32 8.15 8.17 8.45
CA SER A 32 7.06 8.38 9.38
C SER A 32 7.39 7.78 10.76
N PRO A 33 7.26 8.55 11.85
CA PRO A 33 7.45 8.04 13.21
C PRO A 33 6.35 7.03 13.64
N ILE A 34 5.26 6.93 12.86
CA ILE A 34 4.14 6.01 13.07
C ILE A 34 3.85 5.34 11.72
N CYS A 35 3.94 4.00 11.64
CA CYS A 35 3.80 3.20 10.41
C CYS A 35 4.87 3.43 9.33
N GLN A 36 6.10 2.95 9.58
CA GLN A 36 7.11 2.83 8.53
C GLN A 36 6.71 1.75 7.51
N LEU A 37 6.64 2.12 6.23
CA LEU A 37 6.28 1.21 5.14
C LEU A 37 7.51 0.63 4.42
N ASP A 38 8.72 0.84 4.96
CA ASP A 38 9.96 0.51 4.25
C ASP A 38 10.11 -1.00 3.98
N GLU A 39 10.09 -1.80 5.04
CA GLU A 39 10.22 -3.27 4.94
C GLU A 39 9.10 -3.88 4.09
N ALA A 40 7.88 -3.34 4.19
CA ALA A 40 6.74 -3.84 3.41
C ALA A 40 6.89 -3.53 1.90
N LEU A 41 7.48 -2.39 1.54
CA LEU A 41 7.77 -2.02 0.14
C LEU A 41 8.87 -2.91 -0.46
N GLU A 42 9.92 -3.20 0.30
CA GLU A 42 10.96 -4.13 -0.15
C GLU A 42 10.42 -5.55 -0.31
N GLU A 43 9.63 -6.02 0.65
CA GLU A 43 9.02 -7.36 0.57
C GLU A 43 7.95 -7.45 -0.53
N ALA A 44 7.23 -6.38 -0.82
CA ALA A 44 6.32 -6.33 -1.96
C ALA A 44 7.06 -6.48 -3.30
N GLN A 45 8.23 -5.83 -3.45
CA GLN A 45 9.07 -6.01 -4.64
C GLN A 45 9.62 -7.44 -4.76
N LYS A 46 10.04 -8.05 -3.63
CA LYS A 46 10.53 -9.44 -3.62
C LYS A 46 9.44 -10.46 -3.88
N GLY A 47 8.23 -10.19 -3.37
CA GLY A 47 7.07 -11.08 -3.43
C GLY A 47 6.19 -10.90 -4.67
N ASP A 48 6.56 -9.99 -5.58
CA ASP A 48 5.76 -9.58 -6.75
C ASP A 48 4.32 -9.17 -6.37
N TRP A 49 4.18 -8.46 -5.25
CA TRP A 49 2.89 -7.97 -4.78
C TRP A 49 2.51 -6.68 -5.48
N LEU A 50 1.21 -6.49 -5.70
CA LEU A 50 0.71 -5.27 -6.32
C LEU A 50 0.84 -4.10 -5.35
N VAL A 51 1.62 -3.08 -5.71
CA VAL A 51 1.71 -1.83 -4.96
C VAL A 51 0.86 -0.78 -5.67
N VAL A 52 -0.13 -0.24 -4.97
CA VAL A 52 -1.05 0.79 -5.46
C VAL A 52 -0.62 2.14 -4.92
N ASP A 53 -0.44 3.13 -5.79
CA ASP A 53 -0.09 4.49 -5.43
C ASP A 53 -1.36 5.35 -5.40
N ILE A 54 -1.75 5.82 -4.22
CA ILE A 54 -3.00 6.57 -4.05
C ILE A 54 -3.02 7.86 -4.89
N LYS A 55 -1.86 8.52 -5.04
CA LYS A 55 -1.79 9.78 -5.79
C LYS A 55 -2.06 9.56 -7.27
N HIS A 56 -1.58 8.46 -7.84
CA HIS A 56 -1.65 8.21 -9.29
C HIS A 56 -2.84 7.33 -9.69
N ASP A 57 -3.20 6.34 -8.87
CA ASP A 57 -4.14 5.30 -9.26
C ASP A 57 -5.58 5.61 -8.84
N TRP A 58 -5.78 6.46 -7.82
CA TRP A 58 -7.10 6.73 -7.27
C TRP A 58 -7.65 8.09 -7.73
N ASN A 59 -8.81 8.04 -8.39
CA ASN A 59 -9.55 9.23 -8.78
C ASN A 59 -10.25 9.92 -7.60
N GLN A 60 -10.66 9.16 -6.58
CA GLN A 60 -11.35 9.67 -5.41
C GLN A 60 -10.93 8.90 -4.15
N ILE A 61 -10.59 9.62 -3.08
CA ILE A 61 -10.16 9.02 -1.80
C ILE A 61 -11.33 8.93 -0.82
N PHE A 62 -11.96 10.07 -0.51
CA PHE A 62 -13.10 10.14 0.39
C PHE A 62 -14.40 10.38 -0.38
N HIS A 63 -15.49 9.79 0.09
CA HIS A 63 -16.84 10.10 -0.38
C HIS A 63 -17.17 11.57 -0.09
N ARG A 64 -17.88 12.24 -1.01
CA ARG A 64 -18.42 13.58 -0.75
C ARG A 64 -19.57 13.48 0.24
N VAL A 65 -19.35 13.95 1.47
CA VAL A 65 -20.43 14.10 2.46
C VAL A 65 -21.49 15.04 1.88
N LYS A 66 -22.76 14.61 1.92
CA LYS A 66 -23.92 15.44 1.56
C LYS A 66 -24.22 16.47 2.63
#